data_AF-Q29EF0-F1
#
_entry.id   AF-Q29EF0-F1
#
_cell.length_a   1.000
_cell.length_b   1.000
_cell.length_c   1.000
_cell.angle_alpha   90.00
_cell.angle_beta   90.00
_cell.angle_gamma   90.00
#
_symmetry.space_group_name_H-M   'P 1'
#
loop_
_entity.id
_entity.type
_entity.pdbx_description
1 polymer ?
#
loop_
_entity_poly.entity_id
_entity_poly.type
_entity_poly.pdbx_seq_one_letter_code
_entity_poly.pdbx_strand_id
1 'polypeptide(L)'
;MYARTFRKLTQYYCDAWKLLSARFKQATATELVQRRNSWKSLVTLPVFVVARSVAWKVAMASEEKPKKKRTQSKEKYVTTLEAKAPHYLNSLKVRWEQLHEIPGLFAYQLEKTRQSRVLPGKYQFYTELNPDRTLKRRIPQTIENLNPTFKPKQFNFNKVDALEVMMTIDDVDNTDVQMIINRSPLTRFHTVVCPDVKNNLVQRITAHSLKFCISFMRGLDDSDIRMGYNSPGALASVNHLHFHLLYLPRDLYINNVELQELAGGYVYRLSQSMPTEAICVVFEANDDEAEVQEKVNNLQKLANWMCGQNIPHNLFITQDRRPGKRGSVQVFVFARSHYCVNKDLADFNVGFCELAGYIPVGNSEKLDNLTEPLVIKRIREVTGTAPQALYTRMKQIVDGEDQSIWDQPLTL
;
A
#
# COMPACT_ATOMS: atom_id res chain seq x y z
N MET A 1 10.28 -23.94 -51.26
CA MET A 1 8.82 -23.78 -51.09
C MET A 1 8.41 -22.80 -49.98
N TYR A 2 9.30 -22.37 -49.07
CA TYR A 2 8.95 -21.50 -47.92
C TYR A 2 9.06 -19.97 -48.16
N ALA A 3 9.70 -19.51 -49.24
CA ALA A 3 9.87 -18.07 -49.50
C ALA A 3 8.65 -17.37 -50.13
N ARG A 4 7.76 -18.13 -50.80
CA ARG A 4 6.55 -17.57 -51.44
C ARG A 4 5.42 -17.29 -50.46
N THR A 5 5.36 -18.03 -49.35
CA THR A 5 4.34 -17.89 -48.30
C THR A 5 4.60 -16.67 -47.41
N PHE A 6 5.87 -16.37 -47.13
CA PHE A 6 6.27 -15.21 -46.31
C PHE A 6 6.03 -13.85 -47.01
N ARG A 7 6.20 -13.80 -48.34
CA ARG A 7 5.87 -12.61 -49.16
C ARG A 7 4.36 -12.31 -49.18
N LYS A 8 3.51 -13.34 -49.17
CA LYS A 8 2.04 -13.14 -49.14
C LYS A 8 1.56 -12.65 -47.77
N LEU A 9 2.16 -13.14 -46.68
CA LEU A 9 1.83 -12.67 -45.33
C LEU A 9 2.23 -11.20 -45.12
N THR A 10 3.44 -10.83 -45.52
CA THR A 10 3.94 -9.44 -45.37
C THR A 10 3.13 -8.44 -46.21
N GLN A 11 2.70 -8.83 -47.41
CA GLN A 11 1.82 -8.00 -48.25
C GLN A 11 0.44 -7.78 -47.59
N TYR A 12 -0.14 -8.84 -47.01
CA TYR A 12 -1.42 -8.77 -46.29
C TYR A 12 -1.37 -7.81 -45.10
N TYR A 13 -0.29 -7.83 -44.31
CA TYR A 13 -0.11 -6.90 -43.19
C TYR A 13 0.11 -5.44 -43.63
N CYS A 14 0.82 -5.21 -44.74
CA CYS A 14 0.99 -3.87 -45.31
C CYS A 14 -0.33 -3.28 -45.85
N ASP A 15 -1.16 -4.10 -46.50
CA ASP A 15 -2.44 -3.64 -47.05
C ASP A 15 -3.48 -3.40 -45.94
N ALA A 16 -3.47 -4.23 -44.89
CA ALA A 16 -4.30 -4.01 -43.69
C ALA A 16 -3.92 -2.70 -42.96
N TRP A 17 -2.63 -2.39 -42.84
CA TRP A 17 -2.15 -1.13 -42.26
C TRP A 17 -2.54 0.10 -43.08
N LYS A 18 -2.49 0.01 -44.41
CA LYS A 18 -2.95 1.09 -45.30
C LYS A 18 -4.45 1.34 -45.14
N LEU A 19 -5.27 0.28 -45.03
CA LEU A 19 -6.71 0.38 -44.84
C LEU A 19 -7.09 0.99 -43.47
N LEU A 20 -6.37 0.61 -42.41
CA LEU A 20 -6.54 1.20 -41.07
C LEU A 20 -6.14 2.68 -41.03
N SER A 21 -5.03 3.05 -41.66
CA SER A 21 -4.57 4.45 -41.74
C SER A 21 -5.52 5.35 -42.54
N ALA A 22 -6.14 4.82 -43.60
CA ALA A 22 -7.13 5.53 -44.41
C ALA A 22 -8.41 5.78 -43.62
N ARG A 23 -8.90 4.78 -42.85
CA ARG A 23 -10.08 4.93 -41.98
C ARG A 23 -9.84 5.91 -40.83
N PHE A 24 -8.63 5.95 -40.27
CA PHE A 24 -8.28 6.92 -39.20
C PHE A 24 -8.19 8.36 -39.72
N LYS A 25 -7.67 8.57 -40.94
CA LYS A 25 -7.65 9.90 -41.59
C LYS A 25 -9.05 10.36 -42.00
N GLN A 26 -9.96 9.46 -42.35
CA GLN A 26 -11.36 9.80 -42.63
C GLN A 26 -12.13 10.17 -41.37
N ALA A 27 -11.96 9.44 -40.25
CA ALA A 27 -12.64 9.75 -38.99
C ALA A 27 -12.24 11.11 -38.40
N THR A 28 -10.96 11.47 -38.50
CA THR A 28 -10.43 12.75 -37.98
C THR A 28 -10.83 13.97 -38.84
N ALA A 29 -11.10 13.76 -40.14
CA ALA A 29 -11.60 14.83 -41.01
C ALA A 29 -13.09 15.14 -40.80
N THR A 30 -13.90 14.15 -40.40
CA THR A 30 -15.36 14.33 -40.22
C THR A 30 -15.71 15.04 -38.91
N GLU A 31 -14.92 14.87 -37.83
CA GLU A 31 -15.14 15.58 -36.56
C GLU A 31 -14.70 17.06 -36.57
N LEU A 32 -13.74 17.42 -37.42
CA LEU A 32 -13.24 18.80 -37.53
C LEU A 32 -14.14 19.73 -38.38
N VAL A 33 -15.06 19.17 -39.17
CA VAL A 33 -16.02 19.93 -39.99
C VAL A 33 -17.34 20.18 -39.24
N GLN A 34 -17.70 19.34 -38.27
CA GLN A 34 -18.93 19.51 -37.47
C GLN A 34 -18.84 20.56 -36.34
N ARG A 35 -17.62 20.98 -35.95
CA ARG A 35 -17.40 21.98 -34.89
C ARG A 35 -17.24 23.43 -35.37
N ARG A 36 -17.41 23.72 -36.67
CA ARG A 36 -17.14 25.04 -37.26
C ARG A 36 -18.39 25.83 -37.69
N ASN A 37 -19.60 25.32 -37.46
CA ASN A 37 -20.87 25.91 -37.94
C ASN A 37 -21.86 26.37 -36.85
N SER A 38 -21.39 26.68 -35.63
CA SER A 38 -22.23 27.33 -34.62
C SER A 38 -21.50 28.53 -34.04
N TRP A 39 -21.50 29.65 -34.77
CA TRP A 39 -21.23 31.01 -34.26
C TRP A 39 -21.36 32.02 -35.41
N LYS A 40 -22.59 32.28 -35.90
CA LYS A 40 -22.93 33.50 -36.68
C LYS A 40 -24.44 33.80 -36.61
N SER A 41 -24.82 34.68 -35.68
CA SER A 41 -25.95 35.65 -35.66
C SER A 41 -26.27 35.93 -34.18
N LEU A 42 -26.42 37.16 -33.65
CA LEU A 42 -27.00 38.39 -34.16
C LEU A 42 -26.34 39.61 -33.49
N VAL A 43 -26.30 40.72 -34.24
CA VAL A 43 -25.92 42.08 -33.83
C VAL A 43 -27.20 42.93 -33.77
N THR A 44 -27.33 43.86 -32.82
CA THR A 44 -27.72 45.29 -33.03
C THR A 44 -27.73 46.13 -31.73
N LEU A 45 -27.27 47.38 -31.88
CA LEU A 45 -26.98 48.50 -30.94
C LEU A 45 -28.25 49.37 -30.65
N PRO A 46 -28.29 50.40 -29.74
CA PRO A 46 -27.42 51.60 -29.79
C PRO A 46 -27.01 52.32 -28.47
N VAL A 47 -26.17 53.33 -28.72
CA VAL A 47 -25.40 54.26 -27.86
C VAL A 47 -26.27 55.33 -27.17
N PHE A 48 -25.92 55.70 -25.94
CA PHE A 48 -26.09 57.07 -25.42
C PHE A 48 -24.85 57.50 -24.62
N VAL A 49 -24.36 58.71 -24.91
CA VAL A 49 -23.22 59.41 -24.30
C VAL A 49 -23.78 60.50 -23.37
N VAL A 50 -23.11 60.78 -22.23
CA VAL A 50 -22.63 62.13 -21.80
C VAL A 50 -22.27 62.15 -20.29
N ALA A 51 -21.00 62.51 -20.05
CA ALA A 51 -20.38 63.25 -18.95
C ALA A 51 -20.72 62.96 -17.47
N ARG A 52 -19.67 62.59 -16.71
CA ARG A 52 -19.10 63.46 -15.65
C ARG A 52 -17.74 62.93 -15.19
N SER A 53 -16.70 63.41 -15.85
CA SER A 53 -15.34 63.47 -15.29
C SER A 53 -15.24 64.60 -14.27
N VAL A 54 -14.25 64.50 -13.38
CA VAL A 54 -13.78 65.53 -12.42
C VAL A 54 -14.47 65.52 -11.05
N ALA A 55 -14.41 64.38 -10.33
CA ALA A 55 -14.50 64.39 -8.85
C ALA A 55 -13.73 63.25 -8.16
N TRP A 56 -12.98 62.40 -8.88
CA TRP A 56 -12.36 61.20 -8.29
C TRP A 56 -10.83 61.17 -8.30
N LYS A 57 -10.18 62.25 -8.76
CA LYS A 57 -8.70 62.33 -8.84
C LYS A 57 -8.00 63.03 -7.67
N VAL A 58 -8.73 63.40 -6.61
CA VAL A 58 -8.12 64.02 -5.41
C VAL A 58 -8.28 63.16 -4.13
N ALA A 59 -8.98 62.03 -4.20
CA ALA A 59 -9.12 61.10 -3.07
C ALA A 59 -8.14 59.90 -3.11
N MET A 60 -7.06 59.98 -3.89
CA MET A 60 -6.09 58.87 -4.08
C MET A 60 -4.72 59.17 -3.46
N ALA A 61 -4.69 59.80 -2.28
CA ALA A 61 -3.46 60.05 -1.54
C ALA A 61 -3.66 59.93 -0.02
N SER A 62 -4.15 58.77 0.45
CA SER A 62 -3.86 58.20 1.79
C SER A 62 -4.84 57.06 2.10
N GLU A 63 -4.74 55.93 1.43
CA GLU A 63 -5.37 54.69 1.93
C GLU A 63 -4.38 53.54 1.75
N GLU A 64 -3.80 53.10 2.87
CA GLU A 64 -3.12 51.83 2.97
C GLU A 64 -4.09 50.72 2.56
N LYS A 65 -3.81 50.06 1.44
CA LYS A 65 -4.55 48.87 1.03
C LYS A 65 -4.38 47.79 2.10
N PRO A 66 -5.46 47.18 2.62
CA PRO A 66 -5.32 46.08 3.55
C PRO A 66 -4.69 44.92 2.77
N LYS A 67 -3.48 44.52 3.19
CA LYS A 67 -2.83 43.30 2.72
C LYS A 67 -3.82 42.15 2.96
N LYS A 68 -4.45 41.64 1.90
CA LYS A 68 -5.16 40.37 1.95
C LYS A 68 -4.14 39.32 2.38
N LYS A 69 -4.18 38.92 3.66
CA LYS A 69 -3.60 37.66 4.13
C LYS A 69 -4.28 36.55 3.34
N ARG A 70 -3.69 36.17 2.21
CA ARG A 70 -3.97 34.89 1.57
C ARG A 70 -3.64 33.86 2.64
N THR A 71 -4.68 33.18 3.11
CA THR A 71 -4.60 32.24 4.22
C THR A 71 -3.58 31.15 3.89
N GLN A 72 -2.40 31.22 4.53
CA GLN A 72 -1.37 30.17 4.52
C GLN A 72 -1.94 28.77 4.83
N SER A 73 -3.10 28.70 5.49
CA SER A 73 -3.81 27.46 5.78
C SER A 73 -4.31 26.72 4.54
N LYS A 74 -4.66 27.40 3.43
CA LYS A 74 -5.13 26.73 2.20
C LYS A 74 -3.99 26.20 1.32
N GLU A 75 -2.83 26.83 1.32
CA GLU A 75 -1.65 26.32 0.59
C GLU A 75 -1.03 25.12 1.30
N LYS A 76 -1.01 25.08 2.63
CA LYS A 76 -0.51 23.94 3.42
C LYS A 76 -1.38 22.68 3.26
N TYR A 77 -2.69 22.85 3.04
CA TYR A 77 -3.64 21.75 2.79
C TYR A 77 -3.47 21.09 1.40
N VAL A 78 -2.72 21.70 0.47
CA VAL A 78 -2.55 21.19 -0.90
C VAL A 78 -1.20 20.47 -1.09
N THR A 79 -0.33 20.46 -0.07
CA THR A 79 1.05 19.97 -0.21
C THR A 79 1.37 18.68 0.57
N THR A 80 0.57 18.26 1.55
CA THR A 80 0.89 17.07 2.34
C THR A 80 0.49 15.77 1.63
N LEU A 81 1.19 14.67 1.94
CA LEU A 81 0.86 13.34 1.45
C LEU A 81 -0.57 12.93 1.84
N GLU A 82 -0.96 13.18 3.10
CA GLU A 82 -2.29 12.88 3.64
C GLU A 82 -3.41 13.52 2.80
N ALA A 83 -3.28 14.80 2.44
CA ALA A 83 -4.29 15.49 1.64
C ALA A 83 -4.39 14.96 0.20
N LYS A 84 -3.27 14.44 -0.35
CA LYS A 84 -3.21 13.90 -1.73
C LYS A 84 -3.55 12.41 -1.80
N ALA A 85 -3.51 11.68 -0.69
CA ALA A 85 -3.69 10.24 -0.65
C ALA A 85 -4.99 9.74 -1.31
N PRO A 86 -6.17 10.40 -1.14
CA PRO A 86 -7.39 9.98 -1.83
C PRO A 86 -7.28 10.06 -3.36
N HIS A 87 -6.61 11.10 -3.88
CA HIS A 87 -6.40 11.26 -5.32
C HIS A 87 -5.46 10.18 -5.87
N TYR A 88 -4.37 9.89 -5.15
CA TYR A 88 -3.45 8.81 -5.50
C TYR A 88 -4.13 7.45 -5.46
N LEU A 89 -4.94 7.15 -4.43
CA LEU A 89 -5.69 5.90 -4.35
C LEU A 89 -6.69 5.74 -5.52
N ASN A 90 -7.43 6.80 -5.87
CA ASN A 90 -8.37 6.75 -6.98
C ASN A 90 -7.65 6.50 -8.33
N SER A 91 -6.52 7.19 -8.54
CA SER A 91 -5.69 7.01 -9.73
C SER A 91 -5.12 5.58 -9.79
N LEU A 92 -4.64 5.06 -8.66
CA LEU A 92 -4.16 3.69 -8.52
C LEU A 92 -5.26 2.67 -8.88
N LYS A 93 -6.48 2.83 -8.36
CA LYS A 93 -7.60 1.91 -8.63
C LYS A 93 -7.94 1.87 -10.12
N VAL A 94 -8.08 3.04 -10.75
CA VAL A 94 -8.37 3.13 -12.19
C VAL A 94 -7.26 2.48 -13.01
N ARG A 95 -5.99 2.79 -12.68
CA ARG A 95 -4.85 2.24 -13.39
C ARG A 95 -4.74 0.73 -13.22
N TRP A 96 -4.97 0.22 -12.02
CA TRP A 96 -4.94 -1.20 -11.73
C TRP A 96 -5.97 -1.97 -12.55
N GLU A 97 -7.21 -1.48 -12.68
CA GLU A 97 -8.24 -2.10 -13.54
C GLU A 97 -7.79 -2.16 -15.00
N GLN A 98 -7.31 -1.04 -15.54
CA GLN A 98 -6.84 -0.98 -16.93
C GLN A 98 -5.71 -1.96 -17.20
N LEU A 99 -4.76 -2.08 -16.26
CA LEU A 99 -3.64 -3.02 -16.37
C LEU A 99 -4.11 -4.46 -16.22
N HIS A 100 -5.10 -4.71 -15.36
CA HIS A 100 -5.63 -6.05 -15.14
C HIS A 100 -6.29 -6.59 -16.42
N GLU A 101 -6.88 -5.75 -17.26
CA GLU A 101 -7.43 -6.16 -18.57
C GLU A 101 -6.36 -6.59 -19.59
N ILE A 102 -5.07 -6.27 -19.38
CA ILE A 102 -3.99 -6.58 -20.33
C ILE A 102 -3.54 -8.06 -20.17
N PRO A 103 -3.69 -8.91 -21.20
CA PRO A 103 -3.26 -10.30 -21.12
C PRO A 103 -1.75 -10.45 -20.86
N GLY A 104 -1.38 -11.33 -19.93
CA GLY A 104 0.01 -11.67 -19.62
C GLY A 104 0.75 -10.71 -18.69
N LEU A 105 0.17 -9.54 -18.38
CA LEU A 105 0.78 -8.59 -17.45
C LEU A 105 0.75 -9.14 -16.01
N PHE A 106 -0.43 -9.57 -15.55
CA PHE A 106 -0.58 -10.38 -14.34
C PHE A 106 -0.30 -11.85 -14.63
N ALA A 107 0.22 -12.59 -13.65
CA ALA A 107 0.42 -14.04 -13.74
C ALA A 107 -0.91 -14.80 -13.90
N TYR A 108 -2.00 -14.21 -13.41
CA TYR A 108 -3.37 -14.67 -13.57
C TYR A 108 -4.34 -13.50 -13.41
N GLN A 109 -5.54 -13.66 -13.94
CA GLN A 109 -6.65 -12.74 -13.76
C GLN A 109 -7.37 -13.09 -12.46
N LEU A 110 -7.54 -12.11 -11.57
CA LEU A 110 -8.35 -12.27 -10.38
C LEU A 110 -9.83 -12.30 -10.78
N GLU A 111 -10.53 -13.38 -10.45
CA GLU A 111 -11.97 -13.48 -10.67
C GLU A 111 -12.72 -12.43 -9.84
N LYS A 112 -13.79 -11.84 -10.43
CA LYS A 112 -14.62 -10.83 -9.76
C LYS A 112 -15.26 -11.36 -8.47
N THR A 113 -15.62 -12.64 -8.47
CA THR A 113 -16.25 -13.35 -7.35
C THR A 113 -15.51 -14.66 -7.16
N ARG A 114 -14.89 -14.84 -6.00
CA ARG A 114 -14.20 -16.07 -5.62
C ARG A 114 -14.96 -16.79 -4.54
N GLN A 115 -14.88 -18.11 -4.53
CA GLN A 115 -15.42 -18.91 -3.43
C GLN A 115 -14.76 -18.47 -2.13
N SER A 116 -15.58 -18.20 -1.12
CA SER A 116 -15.12 -17.72 0.17
C SER A 116 -16.08 -18.17 1.26
N ARG A 117 -15.58 -18.20 2.49
CA ARG A 117 -16.41 -18.45 3.67
C ARG A 117 -15.85 -17.73 4.89
N VAL A 118 -16.72 -17.44 5.83
CA VAL A 118 -16.34 -17.06 7.19
C VAL A 118 -16.29 -18.34 8.01
N LEU A 119 -15.15 -18.61 8.65
CA LEU A 119 -15.00 -19.79 9.48
C LEU A 119 -15.93 -19.67 10.70
N PRO A 120 -16.76 -20.68 10.99
CA PRO A 120 -17.57 -20.68 12.19
C PRO A 120 -16.68 -20.64 13.45
N GLY A 121 -16.95 -19.70 14.34
CA GLY A 121 -16.14 -19.49 15.54
C GLY A 121 -16.30 -18.08 16.12
N LYS A 122 -15.55 -17.81 17.19
CA LYS A 122 -15.60 -16.53 17.92
C LYS A 122 -14.98 -15.40 17.11
N TYR A 123 -13.93 -15.69 16.33
CA TYR A 123 -13.13 -14.67 15.65
C TYR A 123 -13.47 -14.54 14.17
N GLN A 124 -14.24 -15.48 13.61
CA GLN A 124 -14.84 -15.35 12.29
C GLN A 124 -13.81 -15.06 11.19
N PHE A 125 -12.71 -15.83 11.18
CA PHE A 125 -11.67 -15.72 10.14
C PHE A 125 -12.29 -15.80 8.74
N TYR A 126 -11.89 -14.88 7.85
CA TYR A 126 -12.37 -14.86 6.47
C TYR A 126 -11.40 -15.63 5.58
N THR A 127 -11.89 -16.66 4.89
CA THR A 127 -11.09 -17.46 3.95
C THR A 127 -11.61 -17.35 2.53
N GLU A 128 -10.71 -17.34 1.56
CA GLU A 128 -11.03 -17.12 0.16
C GLU A 128 -10.11 -17.92 -0.75
N LEU A 129 -10.70 -18.56 -1.75
CA LEU A 129 -10.01 -19.42 -2.69
C LEU A 129 -9.20 -18.59 -3.70
N ASN A 130 -7.95 -18.97 -3.91
CA ASN A 130 -7.06 -18.41 -4.93
C ASN A 130 -6.07 -19.49 -5.43
N PRO A 131 -6.54 -20.40 -6.29
CA PRO A 131 -5.74 -21.56 -6.69
C PRO A 131 -4.60 -21.14 -7.62
N ASP A 132 -4.89 -20.19 -8.51
CA ASP A 132 -3.92 -19.60 -9.42
C ASP A 132 -2.75 -18.95 -8.69
N ARG A 133 -2.98 -18.33 -7.52
CA ARG A 133 -1.87 -17.82 -6.69
C ARG A 133 -0.91 -18.92 -6.27
N THR A 134 -1.42 -20.10 -5.95
CA THR A 134 -0.57 -21.20 -5.49
C THR A 134 0.21 -21.78 -6.67
N LEU A 135 -0.41 -21.87 -7.85
CA LEU A 135 0.16 -22.52 -9.02
C LEU A 135 1.06 -21.60 -9.87
N LYS A 136 0.70 -20.33 -10.01
CA LYS A 136 1.29 -19.39 -10.99
C LYS A 136 2.16 -18.31 -10.35
N ARG A 137 2.19 -18.22 -9.02
CA ARG A 137 3.07 -17.26 -8.33
C ARG A 137 4.53 -17.65 -8.54
N ARG A 138 5.38 -16.63 -8.73
CA ARG A 138 6.83 -16.81 -8.78
C ARG A 138 7.34 -17.52 -7.52
N ILE A 139 8.31 -18.41 -7.70
CA ILE A 139 9.07 -19.01 -6.62
C ILE A 139 9.71 -17.90 -5.76
N PRO A 140 9.40 -17.82 -4.46
CA PRO A 140 9.97 -16.83 -3.58
C PRO A 140 11.50 -16.96 -3.46
N GLN A 141 12.19 -15.85 -3.24
CA GLN A 141 13.62 -15.89 -2.94
C GLN A 141 13.87 -16.50 -1.56
N THR A 142 14.95 -17.27 -1.44
CA THR A 142 15.52 -17.60 -0.14
C THR A 142 16.26 -16.37 0.39
N ILE A 143 15.75 -15.83 1.50
CA ILE A 143 16.41 -14.75 2.24
C ILE A 143 16.92 -15.40 3.53
N GLU A 144 18.24 -15.41 3.70
CA GLU A 144 18.91 -16.28 4.68
C GLU A 144 18.79 -15.78 6.12
N ASN A 145 18.61 -14.47 6.32
CA ASN A 145 18.53 -13.84 7.63
C ASN A 145 17.78 -12.50 7.55
N LEU A 146 17.54 -11.86 8.70
CA LEU A 146 16.87 -10.55 8.81
C LEU A 146 17.76 -9.34 8.47
N ASN A 147 19.05 -9.54 8.26
CA ASN A 147 19.99 -8.51 7.84
C ASN A 147 20.65 -8.89 6.50
N PRO A 148 19.84 -9.15 5.44
CA PRO A 148 20.40 -9.63 4.20
C PRO A 148 21.18 -8.51 3.51
N THR A 149 22.04 -8.88 2.56
CA THR A 149 22.68 -7.94 1.65
C THR A 149 21.86 -7.78 0.38
N PHE A 150 21.83 -6.58 -0.22
CA PHE A 150 21.12 -6.38 -1.48
C PHE A 150 21.80 -7.19 -2.58
N LYS A 151 21.02 -7.97 -3.32
CA LYS A 151 21.53 -8.87 -4.38
C LYS A 151 21.09 -8.34 -5.76
N PRO A 152 21.85 -7.43 -6.40
CA PRO A 152 21.44 -6.76 -7.65
C PRO A 152 21.24 -7.73 -8.83
N LYS A 153 21.89 -8.90 -8.81
CA LYS A 153 21.72 -9.94 -9.85
C LYS A 153 20.42 -10.72 -9.69
N GLN A 154 19.90 -10.87 -8.47
CA GLN A 154 18.59 -11.50 -8.24
C GLN A 154 17.46 -10.56 -8.67
N PHE A 155 16.22 -11.07 -8.70
CA PHE A 155 15.07 -10.21 -8.97
C PHE A 155 14.95 -9.12 -7.91
N ASN A 156 14.65 -7.90 -8.33
CA ASN A 156 14.33 -6.77 -7.46
C ASN A 156 13.38 -5.84 -8.23
N PHE A 157 12.70 -4.93 -7.54
CA PHE A 157 11.69 -4.08 -8.16
C PHE A 157 12.22 -3.06 -9.19
N ASN A 158 13.53 -2.81 -9.29
CA ASN A 158 14.09 -2.03 -10.40
C ASN A 158 14.12 -2.81 -11.73
N LYS A 159 13.70 -4.09 -11.74
CA LYS A 159 13.68 -4.96 -12.92
C LYS A 159 12.27 -5.30 -13.42
N VAL A 160 11.24 -4.65 -12.89
CA VAL A 160 9.87 -4.82 -13.40
C VAL A 160 9.74 -4.11 -14.75
N ASP A 161 8.77 -4.54 -15.55
CA ASP A 161 8.42 -3.79 -16.76
C ASP A 161 7.86 -2.40 -16.38
N ALA A 162 8.17 -1.37 -17.15
CA ALA A 162 7.67 -0.01 -16.90
C ALA A 162 6.13 0.04 -16.88
N LEU A 163 5.45 -0.85 -17.62
CA LEU A 163 3.99 -1.00 -17.60
C LEU A 163 3.45 -1.54 -16.27
N GLU A 164 4.26 -2.25 -15.47
CA GLU A 164 3.88 -2.72 -14.14
C GLU A 164 3.84 -1.58 -13.11
N VAL A 165 4.56 -0.48 -13.36
CA VAL A 165 4.57 0.71 -12.50
C VAL A 165 3.30 1.53 -12.77
N MET A 166 2.39 1.57 -11.80
CA MET A 166 1.13 2.33 -11.92
C MET A 166 1.35 3.82 -11.75
N MET A 167 2.20 4.20 -10.81
CA MET A 167 2.56 5.58 -10.52
C MET A 167 3.82 5.65 -9.66
N THR A 168 4.49 6.80 -9.70
CA THR A 168 5.53 7.20 -8.75
C THR A 168 5.01 8.41 -7.99
N ILE A 169 5.10 8.37 -6.66
CA ILE A 169 4.72 9.48 -5.79
C ILE A 169 6.01 10.14 -5.33
N ASP A 170 6.16 11.42 -5.66
CA ASP A 170 7.23 12.26 -5.15
C ASP A 170 6.88 12.63 -3.70
N ASP A 171 7.62 12.09 -2.73
CA ASP A 171 7.46 12.44 -1.32
C ASP A 171 8.27 13.70 -0.98
N VAL A 172 7.89 14.37 0.12
CA VAL A 172 8.41 15.69 0.54
C VAL A 172 9.93 15.70 0.75
N ASP A 173 10.55 14.52 0.94
CA ASP A 173 11.98 14.36 1.23
C ASP A 173 12.84 13.95 0.01
N ASN A 174 12.38 14.19 -1.23
CA ASN A 174 13.04 13.75 -2.49
C ASN A 174 13.22 12.23 -2.60
N THR A 175 12.34 11.49 -1.95
CA THR A 175 12.28 10.03 -2.02
C THR A 175 11.10 9.64 -2.90
N ASP A 176 11.34 8.71 -3.82
CA ASP A 176 10.33 8.23 -4.74
C ASP A 176 9.67 6.97 -4.18
N VAL A 177 8.35 6.99 -4.04
CA VAL A 177 7.58 5.77 -3.76
C VAL A 177 6.93 5.25 -5.04
N GLN A 178 7.37 4.08 -5.49
CA GLN A 178 6.75 3.42 -6.64
C GLN A 178 5.59 2.52 -6.19
N MET A 179 4.44 2.71 -6.85
CA MET A 179 3.26 1.86 -6.72
C MET A 179 3.22 0.90 -7.91
N ILE A 180 3.55 -0.36 -7.68
CA ILE A 180 3.72 -1.38 -8.73
C ILE A 180 2.60 -2.41 -8.59
N ILE A 181 2.03 -2.90 -9.68
CA ILE A 181 1.07 -4.01 -9.59
C ILE A 181 1.73 -5.22 -8.91
N ASN A 182 0.99 -5.95 -8.08
CA ASN A 182 1.43 -7.28 -7.72
C ASN A 182 1.03 -8.26 -8.84
N ARG A 183 1.99 -8.73 -9.62
CA ARG A 183 1.75 -9.71 -10.70
C ARG A 183 1.01 -10.96 -10.23
N SER A 184 1.09 -11.29 -8.95
CA SER A 184 0.22 -12.30 -8.32
C SER A 184 -0.65 -11.58 -7.29
N PRO A 185 -1.87 -11.13 -7.63
CA PRO A 185 -2.71 -10.38 -6.72
C PRO A 185 -3.44 -11.30 -5.71
N LEU A 186 -3.55 -10.86 -4.46
CA LEU A 186 -4.30 -11.58 -3.41
C LEU A 186 -5.75 -11.15 -3.45
N THR A 187 -5.94 -9.82 -3.50
CA THR A 187 -7.21 -9.15 -3.66
C THR A 187 -7.14 -8.17 -4.83
N ARG A 188 -8.29 -7.61 -5.19
CA ARG A 188 -8.38 -6.50 -6.14
C ARG A 188 -7.51 -5.33 -5.65
N PHE A 189 -6.88 -4.60 -6.56
CA PHE A 189 -5.95 -3.50 -6.25
C PHE A 189 -4.67 -3.89 -5.49
N HIS A 190 -4.33 -5.18 -5.40
CA HIS A 190 -3.09 -5.60 -4.74
C HIS A 190 -1.87 -4.95 -5.41
N THR A 191 -1.23 -4.07 -4.66
CA THR A 191 -0.10 -3.24 -5.08
C THR A 191 1.11 -3.55 -4.21
N VAL A 192 2.28 -3.61 -4.84
CA VAL A 192 3.57 -3.56 -4.16
C VAL A 192 3.97 -2.09 -4.04
N VAL A 193 4.13 -1.63 -2.81
CA VAL A 193 4.58 -0.27 -2.49
C VAL A 193 6.07 -0.34 -2.22
N CYS A 194 6.88 0.34 -3.03
CA CYS A 194 8.33 0.33 -2.96
C CYS A 194 8.85 1.73 -2.61
N PRO A 195 9.02 2.06 -1.32
CA PRO A 195 9.68 3.29 -0.89
C PRO A 195 11.15 3.24 -1.28
N ASP A 196 11.71 4.36 -1.73
CA ASP A 196 13.15 4.50 -2.00
C ASP A 196 13.69 3.44 -2.97
N VAL A 197 12.90 3.03 -3.96
CA VAL A 197 13.22 1.87 -4.82
C VAL A 197 14.59 2.01 -5.52
N LYS A 198 15.01 3.24 -5.84
CA LYS A 198 16.31 3.55 -6.45
C LYS A 198 17.49 3.33 -5.51
N ASN A 199 17.27 3.38 -4.20
CA ASN A 199 18.30 3.21 -3.16
C ASN A 199 18.62 1.73 -2.89
N ASN A 200 17.91 0.79 -3.52
CA ASN A 200 18.16 -0.65 -3.41
C ASN A 200 18.17 -1.15 -1.95
N LEU A 201 17.26 -0.60 -1.13
CA LEU A 201 17.15 -0.99 0.27
C LEU A 201 16.73 -2.45 0.36
N VAL A 202 17.37 -3.20 1.27
CA VAL A 202 16.98 -4.59 1.56
C VAL A 202 15.61 -4.65 2.23
N GLN A 203 15.01 -5.84 2.36
CA GLN A 203 13.71 -6.00 3.02
C GLN A 203 13.82 -5.77 4.53
N ARG A 204 14.01 -4.51 4.92
CA ARG A 204 14.10 -4.00 6.29
C ARG A 204 13.40 -2.66 6.36
N ILE A 205 12.58 -2.50 7.38
CA ILE A 205 11.80 -1.28 7.61
C ILE A 205 12.73 -0.09 7.89
N THR A 206 12.43 1.05 7.27
CA THR A 206 13.02 2.36 7.59
C THR A 206 11.95 3.30 8.18
N ALA A 207 12.37 4.31 8.96
CA ALA A 207 11.46 5.36 9.45
C ALA A 207 10.70 6.02 8.30
N HIS A 208 11.40 6.34 7.20
CA HIS A 208 10.79 6.93 6.02
C HIS A 208 9.69 6.01 5.42
N SER A 209 9.99 4.72 5.22
CA SER A 209 9.02 3.77 4.68
C SER A 209 7.77 3.62 5.55
N LEU A 210 7.92 3.62 6.89
CA LEU A 210 6.79 3.58 7.82
C LEU A 210 5.97 4.87 7.77
N LYS A 211 6.65 6.02 7.85
CA LYS A 211 6.01 7.34 7.82
C LYS A 211 5.16 7.49 6.56
N PHE A 212 5.72 7.14 5.40
CA PHE A 212 4.96 7.14 4.14
C PHE A 212 3.69 6.29 4.25
N CYS A 213 3.81 5.02 4.66
CA CYS A 213 2.66 4.11 4.73
C CYS A 213 1.58 4.62 5.70
N ILE A 214 1.99 5.12 6.88
CA ILE A 214 1.08 5.62 7.91
C ILE A 214 0.39 6.90 7.44
N SER A 215 1.14 7.89 6.96
CA SER A 215 0.58 9.14 6.43
C SER A 215 -0.32 8.90 5.21
N PHE A 216 0.07 8.00 4.30
CA PHE A 216 -0.81 7.62 3.20
C PHE A 216 -2.14 7.07 3.72
N MET A 217 -2.10 6.14 4.68
CA MET A 217 -3.28 5.53 5.30
C MET A 217 -4.14 6.51 6.12
N ARG A 218 -3.54 7.46 6.84
CA ARG A 218 -4.25 8.52 7.60
C ARG A 218 -5.05 9.43 6.67
N GLY A 219 -4.52 9.69 5.47
CA GLY A 219 -5.15 10.52 4.46
C GLY A 219 -6.30 9.86 3.69
N LEU A 220 -6.52 8.55 3.82
CA LEU A 220 -7.54 7.86 3.05
C LEU A 220 -8.95 8.06 3.61
N ASP A 221 -9.92 8.17 2.70
CA ASP A 221 -11.35 8.10 3.01
C ASP A 221 -11.94 6.69 2.80
N ASP A 222 -11.06 5.69 2.63
CA ASP A 222 -11.41 4.32 2.32
C ASP A 222 -10.81 3.36 3.37
N SER A 223 -11.67 3.00 4.34
CA SER A 223 -11.32 2.08 5.41
C SER A 223 -11.41 0.61 4.99
N ASP A 224 -11.43 0.27 3.71
CA ASP A 224 -11.23 -1.09 3.19
C ASP A 224 -9.82 -1.30 2.65
N ILE A 225 -9.04 -0.23 2.49
CA ILE A 225 -7.63 -0.33 2.15
C ILE A 225 -6.84 -0.77 3.39
N ARG A 226 -5.95 -1.74 3.20
CA ARG A 226 -5.03 -2.26 4.20
C ARG A 226 -3.63 -2.21 3.64
N MET A 227 -2.64 -2.00 4.51
CA MET A 227 -1.26 -2.23 4.15
C MET A 227 -0.63 -3.31 5.01
N GLY A 228 0.38 -3.98 4.50
CA GLY A 228 1.08 -5.02 5.22
C GLY A 228 2.53 -5.16 4.81
N TYR A 229 3.33 -5.71 5.71
CA TYR A 229 4.73 -5.98 5.48
C TYR A 229 5.10 -7.36 6.02
N ASN A 230 5.98 -8.02 5.29
CA ASN A 230 6.60 -9.27 5.69
C ASN A 230 8.11 -9.04 5.73
N SER A 231 8.76 -9.37 6.85
CA SER A 231 10.23 -9.40 6.93
C SER A 231 10.80 -10.71 6.36
N PRO A 232 12.13 -10.79 6.12
CA PRO A 232 12.82 -12.07 5.92
C PRO A 232 12.47 -13.08 7.02
N GLY A 233 12.26 -14.34 6.67
CA GLY A 233 11.80 -15.37 7.62
C GLY A 233 10.34 -15.25 8.04
N ALA A 234 9.64 -14.17 7.66
CA ALA A 234 8.22 -13.95 7.90
C ALA A 234 7.43 -13.87 6.58
N LEU A 235 7.84 -14.68 5.59
CA LEU A 235 7.25 -14.82 4.25
C LEU A 235 7.57 -13.71 3.22
N ALA A 236 8.48 -12.77 3.50
CA ALA A 236 9.02 -11.88 2.46
C ALA A 236 9.52 -12.68 1.25
N SER A 237 9.10 -12.33 0.03
CA SER A 237 9.41 -13.12 -1.17
C SER A 237 10.49 -12.51 -2.06
N VAL A 238 10.85 -11.26 -1.82
CA VAL A 238 11.87 -10.51 -2.56
C VAL A 238 12.72 -9.75 -1.53
N ASN A 239 14.05 -9.79 -1.68
CA ASN A 239 14.95 -8.96 -0.88
C ASN A 239 15.15 -7.58 -1.51
N HIS A 240 14.11 -6.76 -1.43
CA HIS A 240 14.11 -5.34 -1.77
C HIS A 240 12.93 -4.73 -1.01
N LEU A 241 13.15 -3.69 -0.21
CA LEU A 241 12.14 -3.05 0.64
C LEU A 241 10.83 -2.82 -0.10
N HIS A 242 9.78 -3.49 0.37
CA HIS A 242 8.43 -3.31 -0.11
C HIS A 242 7.39 -3.59 0.98
N PHE A 243 6.28 -2.88 0.84
CA PHE A 243 5.03 -3.12 1.52
C PHE A 243 3.98 -3.61 0.50
N HIS A 244 2.86 -4.08 1.02
CA HIS A 244 1.72 -4.50 0.23
C HIS A 244 0.55 -3.58 0.56
N LEU A 245 -0.16 -3.10 -0.45
CA LEU A 245 -1.48 -2.49 -0.31
C LEU A 245 -2.53 -3.45 -0.85
N LEU A 246 -3.60 -3.64 -0.09
CA LEU A 246 -4.72 -4.54 -0.41
C LEU A 246 -6.04 -3.79 -0.24
N TYR A 247 -7.00 -4.08 -1.12
CA TYR A 247 -8.39 -3.76 -0.86
C TYR A 247 -9.09 -4.99 -0.27
N LEU A 248 -9.63 -4.84 0.93
CA LEU A 248 -10.28 -5.90 1.69
C LEU A 248 -11.55 -5.37 2.36
N PRO A 249 -12.69 -5.35 1.63
CA PRO A 249 -13.96 -4.77 2.10
C PRO A 249 -14.72 -5.73 3.01
N ARG A 250 -14.07 -6.11 4.11
CA ARG A 250 -14.56 -7.06 5.10
C ARG A 250 -14.08 -6.63 6.48
N ASP A 251 -14.93 -6.84 7.48
CA ASP A 251 -14.48 -6.81 8.86
C ASP A 251 -13.75 -8.12 9.16
N LEU A 252 -12.50 -7.99 9.59
CA LEU A 252 -11.72 -9.07 10.16
C LEU A 252 -11.74 -8.95 11.68
N TYR A 253 -11.36 -10.01 12.40
CA TYR A 253 -11.27 -9.94 13.87
C TYR A 253 -10.34 -8.80 14.33
N ILE A 254 -9.28 -8.50 13.56
CA ILE A 254 -8.31 -7.45 13.90
C ILE A 254 -8.97 -6.07 14.05
N ASN A 255 -10.12 -5.84 13.41
CA ASN A 255 -10.85 -4.59 13.49
C ASN A 255 -11.60 -4.40 14.82
N ASN A 256 -11.83 -5.49 15.55
CA ASN A 256 -12.62 -5.53 16.78
C ASN A 256 -11.82 -6.11 17.96
N VAL A 257 -10.50 -5.99 17.94
CA VAL A 257 -9.65 -6.52 19.02
C VAL A 257 -9.82 -5.74 20.31
N GLU A 258 -9.77 -6.47 21.41
CA GLU A 258 -9.60 -5.89 22.74
C GLU A 258 -8.12 -5.54 22.94
N LEU A 259 -7.85 -4.26 23.25
CA LEU A 259 -6.52 -3.73 23.45
C LEU A 259 -6.27 -3.46 24.94
N GLN A 260 -5.10 -3.86 25.42
CA GLN A 260 -4.61 -3.55 26.76
C GLN A 260 -3.43 -2.59 26.63
N GLU A 261 -3.46 -1.48 27.35
CA GLU A 261 -2.37 -0.50 27.31
C GLU A 261 -1.05 -1.12 27.77
N LEU A 262 0.02 -0.79 27.06
CA LEU A 262 1.38 -1.25 27.34
C LEU A 262 2.29 -0.11 27.75
N ALA A 263 2.31 1.00 26.98
CA ALA A 263 3.16 2.16 27.24
C ALA A 263 2.69 3.42 26.51
N GLY A 264 3.00 4.59 27.10
CA GLY A 264 2.89 5.91 26.45
C GLY A 264 1.47 6.36 26.05
N GLY A 265 0.41 5.66 26.44
CA GLY A 265 -0.96 5.97 26.02
C GLY A 265 -1.26 5.74 24.52
N TYR A 266 -0.32 5.21 23.75
CA TYR A 266 -0.49 4.92 22.31
C TYR A 266 -0.02 3.52 21.90
N VAL A 267 0.70 2.81 22.77
CA VAL A 267 1.14 1.44 22.55
C VAL A 267 0.29 0.49 23.38
N TYR A 268 -0.27 -0.50 22.70
CA TYR A 268 -1.13 -1.52 23.28
C TYR A 268 -0.61 -2.92 22.92
N ARG A 269 -1.09 -3.92 23.65
CA ARG A 269 -1.07 -5.31 23.22
C ARG A 269 -2.48 -5.83 23.02
N LEU A 270 -2.63 -6.86 22.20
CA LEU A 270 -3.89 -7.60 22.14
C LEU A 270 -4.15 -8.30 23.48
N SER A 271 -5.41 -8.30 23.91
CA SER A 271 -5.87 -9.09 25.06
C SER A 271 -5.55 -10.57 24.87
N GLN A 272 -5.26 -11.28 25.97
CA GLN A 272 -5.02 -12.73 25.94
C GLN A 272 -6.22 -13.54 25.39
N SER A 273 -7.40 -12.91 25.35
CA SER A 273 -8.62 -13.49 24.78
C SER A 273 -8.66 -13.44 23.24
N MET A 274 -7.67 -12.85 22.58
CA MET A 274 -7.57 -12.72 21.12
C MET A 274 -6.91 -13.96 20.47
N PRO A 275 -7.12 -14.22 19.17
CA PRO A 275 -6.59 -15.42 18.51
C PRO A 275 -5.10 -15.29 18.15
N THR A 276 -4.57 -14.06 18.19
CA THR A 276 -3.17 -13.70 17.95
C THR A 276 -2.63 -12.82 19.07
N GLU A 277 -1.31 -12.78 19.15
CA GLU A 277 -0.57 -11.87 20.01
C GLU A 277 0.18 -10.84 19.14
N ALA A 278 0.02 -9.56 19.46
CA ALA A 278 0.65 -8.46 18.73
C ALA A 278 0.77 -7.21 19.60
N ILE A 279 1.74 -6.36 19.27
CA ILE A 279 1.72 -4.95 19.66
C ILE A 279 0.82 -4.20 18.69
N CYS A 280 0.04 -3.25 19.18
CA CYS A 280 -0.70 -2.28 18.38
C CYS A 280 -0.23 -0.87 18.74
N VAL A 281 0.29 -0.13 17.75
CA VAL A 281 0.63 1.29 17.89
C VAL A 281 -0.47 2.12 17.22
N VAL A 282 -1.06 3.04 17.97
CA VAL A 282 -2.16 3.90 17.49
C VAL A 282 -1.61 5.26 17.09
N PHE A 283 -1.88 5.63 15.84
CA PHE A 283 -1.68 6.95 15.29
C PHE A 283 -3.04 7.63 15.20
N GLU A 284 -3.30 8.62 16.04
CA GLU A 284 -4.59 9.29 16.06
C GLU A 284 -4.70 10.28 14.89
N ALA A 285 -5.92 10.54 14.44
CA ALA A 285 -6.19 11.47 13.34
C ALA A 285 -5.64 12.89 13.60
N ASN A 286 -5.53 13.27 14.88
CA ASN A 286 -5.06 14.58 15.33
C ASN A 286 -3.62 14.60 15.82
N ASP A 287 -2.87 13.48 15.76
CA ASP A 287 -1.43 13.49 16.05
C ASP A 287 -0.73 14.49 15.15
N ASP A 288 0.11 15.34 15.72
CA ASP A 288 0.96 16.24 14.96
C ASP A 288 2.19 15.52 14.35
N GLU A 289 2.97 16.25 13.55
CA GLU A 289 4.15 15.67 12.89
C GLU A 289 5.21 15.14 13.86
N ALA A 290 5.36 15.75 15.04
CA ALA A 290 6.34 15.32 16.02
C ALA A 290 5.88 14.02 16.71
N GLU A 291 4.60 13.93 17.07
CA GLU A 291 3.98 12.72 17.64
C GLU A 291 4.05 11.55 16.65
N VAL A 292 3.71 11.78 15.38
CA VAL A 292 3.85 10.77 14.32
C VAL A 292 5.31 10.32 14.18
N GLN A 293 6.25 11.27 14.15
CA GLN A 293 7.67 10.96 13.99
C GLN A 293 8.22 10.15 15.18
N GLU A 294 7.83 10.47 16.41
CA GLU A 294 8.21 9.74 17.60
C GLU A 294 7.72 8.27 17.53
N LYS A 295 6.43 8.08 17.27
CA LYS A 295 5.82 6.75 17.15
C LYS A 295 6.46 5.93 16.02
N VAL A 296 6.75 6.55 14.87
CA VAL A 296 7.49 5.93 13.76
C VAL A 296 8.91 5.52 14.19
N ASN A 297 9.63 6.40 14.88
CA ASN A 297 10.98 6.11 15.36
C ASN A 297 10.98 4.94 16.35
N ASN A 298 10.00 4.88 17.26
CA ASN A 298 9.87 3.79 18.22
C ASN A 298 9.54 2.45 17.55
N LEU A 299 8.65 2.44 16.55
CA LEU A 299 8.41 1.26 15.70
C LEU A 299 9.67 0.83 14.94
N GLN A 300 10.45 1.77 14.41
CA GLN A 300 11.70 1.46 13.71
C GLN A 300 12.75 0.87 14.67
N LYS A 301 12.90 1.42 15.88
CA LYS A 301 13.76 0.87 16.93
C LYS A 301 13.37 -0.58 17.26
N LEU A 302 12.08 -0.85 17.43
CA LEU A 302 11.59 -2.21 17.65
C LEU A 302 11.90 -3.13 16.47
N ALA A 303 11.66 -2.68 15.23
CA ALA A 303 11.97 -3.46 14.03
C ALA A 303 13.47 -3.77 13.90
N ASN A 304 14.34 -2.80 14.19
CA ASN A 304 15.78 -2.99 14.19
C ASN A 304 16.24 -3.97 15.26
N TRP A 305 15.70 -3.84 16.48
CA TRP A 305 15.97 -4.79 17.55
C TRP A 305 15.53 -6.21 17.18
N MET A 306 14.33 -6.39 16.62
CA MET A 306 13.87 -7.70 16.14
C MET A 306 14.80 -8.28 15.07
N CYS A 307 15.30 -7.45 14.14
CA CYS A 307 16.30 -7.88 13.16
C CYS A 307 17.61 -8.33 13.83
N GLY A 308 18.07 -7.61 14.86
CA GLY A 308 19.27 -7.95 15.63
C GLY A 308 19.11 -9.24 16.45
N GLN A 309 17.92 -9.51 16.97
CA GLN A 309 17.60 -10.72 17.73
C GLN A 309 17.15 -11.90 16.85
N ASN A 310 17.22 -11.76 15.53
CA ASN A 310 16.74 -12.76 14.57
C ASN A 310 15.26 -13.17 14.79
N ILE A 311 14.38 -12.20 15.09
CA ILE A 311 12.94 -12.38 15.28
C ILE A 311 12.19 -11.96 14.01
N PRO A 312 11.73 -12.91 13.17
CA PRO A 312 10.90 -12.58 12.02
C PRO A 312 9.59 -11.94 12.47
N HIS A 313 9.14 -10.96 11.71
CA HIS A 313 7.98 -10.16 12.04
C HIS A 313 7.16 -9.76 10.81
N ASN A 314 5.88 -9.48 11.06
CA ASN A 314 4.90 -9.00 10.10
C ASN A 314 4.27 -7.72 10.64
N LEU A 315 3.95 -6.78 9.75
CA LEU A 315 3.12 -5.62 10.10
C LEU A 315 1.78 -5.69 9.36
N PHE A 316 0.72 -5.30 10.03
CA PHE A 316 -0.58 -5.02 9.44
C PHE A 316 -1.00 -3.60 9.79
N ILE A 317 -1.28 -2.77 8.79
CA ILE A 317 -1.62 -1.37 8.93
C ILE A 317 -3.04 -1.18 8.42
N THR A 318 -3.91 -0.66 9.26
CA THR A 318 -5.33 -0.44 8.95
C THR A 318 -5.80 0.85 9.59
N GLN A 319 -6.78 1.50 8.96
CA GLN A 319 -7.54 2.53 9.67
C GLN A 319 -8.35 1.90 10.81
N ASP A 320 -8.51 2.65 11.90
CA ASP A 320 -9.43 2.30 12.97
C ASP A 320 -10.87 2.49 12.47
N ARG A 321 -11.62 1.39 12.43
CA ARG A 321 -12.98 1.37 11.86
C ARG A 321 -14.05 1.72 12.89
N ARG A 322 -13.66 1.94 14.16
CA ARG A 322 -14.61 2.26 15.23
C ARG A 322 -15.25 3.64 14.99
N PRO A 323 -16.52 3.85 15.40
CA PRO A 323 -17.17 5.15 15.28
C PRO A 323 -16.34 6.27 15.92
N GLY A 324 -16.18 7.38 15.21
CA GLY A 324 -15.41 8.54 15.68
C GLY A 324 -13.89 8.43 15.56
N LYS A 325 -13.35 7.33 15.02
CA LYS A 325 -11.90 7.12 14.84
C LYS A 325 -11.41 7.28 13.40
N ARG A 326 -12.22 7.91 12.53
CA ARG A 326 -11.85 8.17 11.13
C ARG A 326 -10.54 8.97 11.06
N GLY A 327 -9.61 8.51 10.23
CA GLY A 327 -8.27 9.10 10.07
C GLY A 327 -7.23 8.54 11.05
N SER A 328 -7.64 7.87 12.12
CA SER A 328 -6.72 7.16 13.00
C SER A 328 -6.28 5.85 12.35
N VAL A 329 -5.00 5.51 12.49
CA VAL A 329 -4.36 4.32 11.92
C VAL A 329 -3.79 3.46 13.03
N GLN A 330 -3.99 2.15 12.92
CA GLN A 330 -3.45 1.14 13.81
C GLN A 330 -2.37 0.35 13.06
N VAL A 331 -1.19 0.23 13.68
CA VAL A 331 -0.09 -0.60 13.19
C VAL A 331 0.07 -1.77 14.14
N PHE A 332 -0.28 -2.96 13.66
CA PHE A 332 -0.10 -4.22 14.39
C PHE A 332 1.25 -4.83 14.02
N VAL A 333 2.06 -5.16 15.03
CA VAL A 333 3.35 -5.84 14.89
C VAL A 333 3.25 -7.24 15.47
N PHE A 334 3.40 -8.23 14.61
CA PHE A 334 3.40 -9.64 14.98
C PHE A 334 4.81 -10.19 14.92
N ALA A 335 5.23 -10.90 15.97
CA ALA A 335 6.51 -11.58 16.01
C ALA A 335 6.36 -13.09 15.91
N ARG A 336 7.43 -13.72 15.44
CA ARG A 336 7.50 -15.16 15.23
C ARG A 336 8.74 -15.74 15.90
N SER A 337 8.56 -16.84 16.62
CA SER A 337 9.68 -17.62 17.15
C SER A 337 10.43 -18.38 16.06
N HIS A 338 9.76 -18.74 14.96
CA HIS A 338 10.34 -19.58 13.92
C HIS A 338 10.61 -18.82 12.63
N TYR A 339 11.87 -18.86 12.17
CA TYR A 339 12.27 -18.38 10.85
C TYR A 339 11.73 -19.30 9.75
N CYS A 340 10.89 -18.77 8.86
CA CYS A 340 10.38 -19.52 7.71
C CYS A 340 11.42 -19.53 6.59
N VAL A 341 12.11 -20.67 6.44
CA VAL A 341 12.99 -20.94 5.30
C VAL A 341 12.19 -21.52 4.12
N ASN A 342 11.32 -22.50 4.38
CA ASN A 342 10.50 -23.16 3.37
C ASN A 342 9.02 -22.75 3.50
N LYS A 343 8.44 -22.27 2.40
CA LYS A 343 7.07 -21.74 2.33
C LYS A 343 6.05 -22.75 1.78
N ASP A 344 6.49 -23.95 1.40
CA ASP A 344 5.66 -24.92 0.69
C ASP A 344 5.25 -26.12 1.58
N LEU A 345 5.77 -26.23 2.80
CA LEU A 345 5.54 -27.35 3.72
C LEU A 345 4.32 -27.21 4.64
N ALA A 346 3.51 -26.16 4.49
CA ALA A 346 2.41 -25.86 5.41
C ALA A 346 1.04 -25.93 4.73
N ASP A 347 -0.01 -26.25 5.52
CA ASP A 347 -1.41 -26.21 5.08
C ASP A 347 -1.76 -24.85 4.49
N PHE A 348 -1.31 -23.79 5.15
CA PHE A 348 -1.25 -22.44 4.61
C PHE A 348 -0.08 -21.68 5.23
N ASN A 349 0.31 -20.61 4.55
CA ASN A 349 1.40 -19.73 4.95
C ASN A 349 0.89 -18.64 5.88
N VAL A 350 1.51 -18.46 7.04
CA VAL A 350 1.13 -17.43 8.03
C VAL A 350 1.94 -16.15 7.81
N GLY A 351 1.38 -15.19 7.07
CA GLY A 351 1.91 -13.85 6.85
C GLY A 351 1.00 -12.79 7.45
N PHE A 352 1.19 -11.52 7.06
CA PHE A 352 0.42 -10.42 7.64
C PHE A 352 -1.10 -10.54 7.41
N CYS A 353 -1.55 -11.16 6.31
CA CYS A 353 -2.98 -11.34 6.03
C CYS A 353 -3.60 -12.31 7.02
N GLU A 354 -2.93 -13.45 7.20
CA GLU A 354 -3.43 -14.55 8.01
C GLU A 354 -3.43 -14.18 9.49
N LEU A 355 -2.38 -13.47 9.92
CA LEU A 355 -2.26 -12.87 11.24
C LEU A 355 -3.25 -11.74 11.49
N ALA A 356 -3.96 -11.23 10.49
CA ALA A 356 -4.98 -10.20 10.65
C ALA A 356 -6.41 -10.75 10.50
N GLY A 357 -6.56 -12.01 10.10
CA GLY A 357 -7.87 -12.66 9.98
C GLY A 357 -8.28 -13.04 8.56
N TYR A 358 -7.45 -12.76 7.55
CA TYR A 358 -7.71 -13.12 6.15
C TYR A 358 -6.83 -14.30 5.72
N ILE A 359 -7.46 -15.45 5.43
CA ILE A 359 -6.79 -16.70 5.07
C ILE A 359 -7.00 -17.02 3.58
N PRO A 360 -6.11 -16.60 2.67
CA PRO A 360 -6.15 -17.06 1.29
C PRO A 360 -5.76 -18.54 1.22
N VAL A 361 -6.56 -19.36 0.52
CA VAL A 361 -6.32 -20.80 0.36
C VAL A 361 -6.17 -21.20 -1.10
N GLY A 362 -5.34 -22.19 -1.37
CA GLY A 362 -4.94 -22.58 -2.72
C GLY A 362 -5.80 -23.66 -3.39
N ASN A 363 -6.70 -24.32 -2.67
CA ASN A 363 -7.58 -25.34 -3.24
C ASN A 363 -8.88 -25.46 -2.45
N SER A 364 -9.90 -26.02 -3.07
CA SER A 364 -11.26 -26.12 -2.51
C SER A 364 -11.31 -27.03 -1.28
N GLU A 365 -10.57 -28.14 -1.28
CA GLU A 365 -10.51 -29.05 -0.12
C GLU A 365 -10.02 -28.32 1.14
N LYS A 366 -8.96 -27.52 1.03
CA LYS A 366 -8.49 -26.66 2.13
C LYS A 366 -9.53 -25.61 2.49
N LEU A 367 -10.20 -25.00 1.50
CA LEU A 367 -11.30 -24.08 1.78
C LEU A 367 -12.37 -24.77 2.62
N ASP A 368 -12.75 -26.00 2.30
CA ASP A 368 -13.86 -26.73 2.95
C ASP A 368 -13.49 -27.31 4.32
N ASN A 369 -12.23 -27.71 4.51
CA ASN A 369 -11.79 -28.37 5.74
C ASN A 369 -11.17 -27.42 6.78
N LEU A 370 -10.80 -26.19 6.41
CA LEU A 370 -10.13 -25.25 7.32
C LEU A 370 -11.06 -24.77 8.45
N THR A 371 -10.72 -25.02 9.71
CA THR A 371 -11.51 -24.56 10.86
C THR A 371 -10.79 -23.46 11.64
N GLU A 372 -11.54 -22.63 12.37
CA GLU A 372 -10.94 -21.58 13.21
C GLU A 372 -9.92 -22.14 14.22
N PRO A 373 -10.15 -23.27 14.93
CA PRO A 373 -9.14 -23.89 15.78
C PRO A 373 -7.85 -24.29 15.04
N LEU A 374 -7.94 -24.79 13.80
CA LEU A 374 -6.76 -25.12 12.99
C LEU A 374 -5.95 -23.87 12.63
N VAL A 375 -6.64 -22.78 12.28
CA VAL A 375 -5.98 -21.50 12.00
C VAL A 375 -5.24 -20.97 13.23
N ILE A 376 -5.92 -20.94 14.39
CA ILE A 376 -5.34 -20.47 15.66
C ILE A 376 -4.15 -21.33 16.06
N LYS A 377 -4.28 -22.67 15.98
CA LYS A 377 -3.20 -23.60 16.27
C LYS A 377 -1.98 -23.29 15.40
N ARG A 378 -2.19 -23.14 14.09
CA ARG A 378 -1.10 -22.87 13.14
C ARG A 378 -0.43 -21.53 13.39
N ILE A 379 -1.20 -20.49 13.67
CA ILE A 379 -0.69 -19.18 14.06
C ILE A 379 0.20 -19.31 15.29
N ARG A 380 -0.28 -19.98 16.36
CA ARG A 380 0.46 -20.16 17.62
C ARG A 380 1.76 -20.94 17.44
N GLU A 381 1.77 -21.97 16.60
CA GLU A 381 3.00 -22.72 16.25
C GLU A 381 4.05 -21.80 15.62
N VAL A 382 3.61 -20.88 14.74
CA VAL A 382 4.51 -19.97 14.03
C VAL A 382 4.97 -18.82 14.93
N THR A 383 4.04 -18.22 15.69
CA THR A 383 4.33 -17.07 16.56
C THR A 383 5.14 -17.46 17.78
N GLY A 384 4.87 -18.65 18.34
CA GLY A 384 5.50 -19.15 19.56
C GLY A 384 5.39 -18.14 20.71
N THR A 385 6.47 -18.02 21.48
CA THR A 385 6.56 -17.10 22.63
C THR A 385 7.19 -15.75 22.29
N ALA A 386 7.61 -15.53 21.04
CA ALA A 386 8.28 -14.30 20.62
C ALA A 386 7.53 -12.99 20.97
N PRO A 387 6.19 -12.91 20.93
CA PRO A 387 5.45 -11.70 21.29
C PRO A 387 5.75 -11.19 22.72
N GLN A 388 6.09 -12.06 23.66
CA GLN A 388 6.37 -11.66 25.05
C GLN A 388 7.61 -10.77 25.15
N ALA A 389 8.67 -11.11 24.41
CA ALA A 389 9.90 -10.30 24.36
C ALA A 389 9.65 -8.93 23.69
N LEU A 390 8.75 -8.88 22.71
CA LEU A 390 8.33 -7.64 22.07
C LEU A 390 7.64 -6.70 23.06
N TYR A 391 6.72 -7.20 23.88
CA TYR A 391 6.01 -6.37 24.86
C TYR A 391 6.98 -5.68 25.81
N THR A 392 7.94 -6.44 26.36
CA THR A 392 8.98 -5.88 27.23
C THR A 392 9.83 -4.84 26.48
N ARG A 393 10.32 -5.18 25.29
CA ARG A 393 11.22 -4.27 24.55
C ARG A 393 10.52 -2.99 24.10
N MET A 394 9.28 -3.07 23.62
CA MET A 394 8.56 -1.89 23.17
C MET A 394 8.26 -0.95 24.34
N LYS A 395 7.92 -1.49 25.52
CA LYS A 395 7.77 -0.70 26.73
C LYS A 395 9.07 0.06 27.07
N GLN A 396 10.21 -0.62 27.10
CA GLN A 396 11.52 0.00 27.32
C GLN A 396 11.84 1.11 26.31
N ILE A 397 11.52 0.89 25.03
CA ILE A 397 11.75 1.88 23.97
C ILE A 397 10.93 3.15 24.22
N VAL A 398 9.66 3.01 24.61
CA VAL A 398 8.76 4.14 24.86
C VAL A 398 9.11 4.86 26.15
N ASP A 399 9.46 4.12 27.20
CA ASP A 399 9.83 4.67 28.52
C ASP A 399 11.23 5.32 28.50
N GLY A 400 11.96 5.24 27.38
CA GLY A 400 13.31 5.82 27.24
C GLY A 400 14.40 5.02 27.94
N GLU A 401 14.12 3.78 28.36
CA GLU A 401 15.04 2.86 29.02
C GLU A 401 15.96 2.16 28.00
N ASP A 402 16.67 2.94 27.18
CA ASP A 402 17.53 2.36 26.15
C ASP A 402 18.82 1.81 26.79
N GLN A 403 18.87 0.49 26.96
CA GLN A 403 20.09 -0.23 27.33
C GLN A 403 21.11 -0.17 26.19
N SER A 404 21.76 0.98 26.02
CA SER A 404 22.97 1.17 25.21
C SER A 404 24.21 0.43 25.77
N ILE A 405 24.02 -0.55 26.65
CA ILE A 405 25.10 -1.23 27.39
C ILE A 405 25.35 -2.67 26.91
N TRP A 406 24.52 -3.24 26.02
CA TRP A 406 24.70 -4.64 25.55
C TRP A 406 25.13 -4.79 24.09
N ASP A 407 25.61 -3.74 23.43
CA ASP A 407 26.37 -3.84 22.18
C ASP A 407 27.84 -4.24 22.44
N GLN A 408 28.07 -5.20 23.34
CA GLN A 408 29.30 -5.98 23.32
C GLN A 408 29.01 -7.30 22.59
N PRO A 409 29.71 -7.61 21.51
CA PRO A 409 29.59 -8.93 20.91
C PRO A 409 30.00 -9.95 21.98
N LEU A 410 29.14 -10.93 22.23
CA LEU A 410 29.56 -12.18 22.87
C LEU A 410 30.51 -12.89 21.90
N THR A 411 31.76 -12.44 21.86
CA THR A 411 32.89 -13.25 21.42
C THR A 411 33.13 -14.28 22.52
N LEU A 412 32.75 -15.53 22.24
CA LEU A 412 33.43 -16.69 22.79
C LEU A 412 34.56 -17.09 21.83
#